data_AF-A0A2X2JZM9-F1
#
_entry.id   AF-A0A2X2JZM9-F1
#
_cell.length_a   1.000
_cell.length_b   1.000
_cell.length_c   1.000
_cell.angle_alpha   90.00
_cell.angle_beta   90.00
_cell.angle_gamma   90.00
#
_symmetry.space_group_name_H-M   'P 1'
#
loop_
_entity.id
_entity.type
_entity.pdbx_description
1 polymer ?
#
loop_
_entity_poly.entity_id
_entity_poly.type
_entity_poly.pdbx_seq_one_letter_code
_entity_poly.pdbx_strand_id
1 'polypeptide(L)'
;MGIPTDIKPFVTTKLISPFGKLRAGFDLFKKPTQMQNGDISVGAFFRARLGNEVLENLIEPLMGGIYGTDIDKLSLMSTFPNFKEKEEAFGSLIKGMKGEKNKRLKQRQLYPGAPKDNSNNLSMV
;
A
#
# COMPACT_ATOMS: atom_id res chain seq x y z
N MET A 1 12.55 2.54 -4.54
CA MET A 1 12.11 1.31 -5.25
C MET A 1 10.60 1.31 -5.33
N GLY A 2 10.06 1.00 -6.51
CA GLY A 2 8.71 1.36 -6.93
C GLY A 2 7.61 0.51 -6.29
N ILE A 3 7.09 0.96 -5.15
CA ILE A 3 5.73 0.62 -4.76
C ILE A 3 4.82 1.59 -5.53
N PRO A 4 3.87 1.12 -6.36
CA PRO A 4 2.92 1.99 -7.04
C PRO A 4 2.18 2.85 -6.01
N THR A 5 2.58 4.12 -5.90
CA THR A 5 1.96 5.04 -4.94
C THR A 5 0.56 5.50 -5.34
N ASP A 6 0.13 5.10 -6.54
CA ASP A 6 -1.21 5.30 -7.05
C ASP A 6 -1.99 3.98 -6.94
N ILE A 7 -2.51 3.73 -5.74
CA ILE A 7 -3.48 2.66 -5.47
C ILE A 7 -4.86 3.03 -6.06
N LYS A 8 -5.06 4.29 -6.45
CA LYS A 8 -6.32 4.83 -7.00
C LYS A 8 -6.89 4.03 -8.18
N PRO A 9 -6.12 3.69 -9.24
CA PRO A 9 -6.64 2.94 -10.38
C PRO A 9 -7.21 1.59 -9.95
N PHE A 10 -6.54 0.91 -9.01
CA PHE A 10 -6.95 -0.40 -8.49
C PHE A 10 -8.20 -0.34 -7.60
N VAL A 11 -8.43 0.77 -6.91
CA VAL A 11 -9.67 0.98 -6.14
C VAL A 11 -10.84 1.33 -7.08
N THR A 12 -10.57 1.98 -8.21
CA THR A 12 -11.62 2.36 -9.18
C THR A 12 -12.00 1.25 -10.14
N THR A 13 -11.16 0.22 -10.31
CA THR A 13 -11.46 -0.93 -11.18
C THR A 13 -12.48 -1.88 -10.53
N LYS A 14 -12.92 -2.87 -11.32
CA LYS A 14 -13.75 -3.99 -10.87
C LYS A 14 -12.94 -5.08 -10.14
N LEU A 15 -11.66 -4.83 -9.82
CA LEU A 15 -10.79 -5.79 -9.13
C LEU A 15 -11.23 -6.04 -7.70
N ILE A 16 -11.82 -5.02 -7.07
CA ILE A 16 -12.35 -5.11 -5.71
C ILE A 16 -13.85 -4.86 -5.77
N SER A 17 -14.63 -5.75 -5.16
CA SER A 17 -16.06 -5.63 -5.01
C SER A 17 -16.43 -4.40 -4.18
N PRO A 18 -17.67 -3.89 -4.30
CA PRO A 18 -18.15 -2.81 -3.42
C PRO A 18 -17.99 -3.16 -1.94
N PHE A 19 -18.18 -4.44 -1.57
CA PHE A 19 -17.99 -4.91 -0.21
C PHE A 19 -16.52 -4.90 0.23
N GLY A 20 -15.60 -5.32 -0.64
CA GLY A 20 -14.16 -5.22 -0.40
C GLY A 20 -13.69 -3.78 -0.23
N LYS A 21 -14.22 -2.84 -1.02
CA LYS A 21 -13.92 -1.41 -0.88
C LYS A 21 -14.43 -0.87 0.46
N LEU A 22 -15.65 -1.23 0.86
CA LEU A 22 -16.19 -0.85 2.17
C LEU A 22 -15.35 -1.45 3.31
N ARG A 23 -14.98 -2.73 3.19
CA ARG A 23 -14.12 -3.43 4.15
C ARG A 23 -12.75 -2.78 4.31
N ALA A 24 -12.14 -2.36 3.21
CA ALA A 24 -10.89 -1.62 3.21
C ALA A 24 -11.07 -0.22 3.81
N GLY A 25 -12.20 0.44 3.53
CA GLY A 25 -12.57 1.74 4.09
C GLY A 25 -12.64 1.75 5.62
N PHE A 26 -12.98 0.62 6.26
CA PHE A 26 -12.95 0.49 7.72
C PHE A 26 -11.55 0.67 8.33
N ASP A 27 -10.47 0.56 7.55
CA ASP A 27 -9.13 0.93 8.00
C ASP A 27 -9.08 2.34 8.61
N LEU A 28 -9.89 3.28 8.11
CA LEU A 28 -9.95 4.67 8.58
C LEU A 28 -10.36 4.81 10.06
N PHE A 29 -11.02 3.80 10.62
CA PHE A 29 -11.58 3.78 11.98
C PHE A 29 -10.96 2.71 12.87
N LYS A 30 -10.01 1.91 12.36
CA LYS A 30 -9.33 0.86 13.11
C LYS A 30 -8.24 1.42 14.02
N LYS A 31 -8.00 0.73 15.14
CA LYS A 31 -6.79 0.92 15.96
C LYS A 31 -5.58 0.29 15.27
N PRO A 32 -4.34 0.76 15.54
CA PRO A 32 -3.08 0.10 15.17
C PRO A 32 -3.12 -1.42 15.35
N THR A 33 -2.64 -2.16 14.36
CA THR A 33 -2.56 -3.62 14.41
C THR A 33 -1.53 -3.99 15.47
N GLN A 34 -1.90 -4.85 16.41
CA GLN A 34 -0.95 -5.32 17.41
C GLN A 34 -0.01 -6.34 16.78
N MET A 35 1.28 -6.22 17.09
CA MET A 35 2.29 -7.20 16.70
C MET A 35 2.56 -8.11 17.89
N GLN A 36 2.60 -9.41 17.64
CA GLN A 36 3.07 -10.37 18.64
C GLN A 36 4.59 -10.46 18.51
N ASN A 37 5.31 -10.30 19.62
CA ASN A 37 6.78 -10.38 19.65
C ASN A 37 7.51 -9.38 18.72
N GLY A 38 6.87 -8.25 18.41
CA GLY A 38 7.48 -7.19 17.60
C GLY A 38 7.50 -7.43 16.09
N ASP A 39 6.86 -8.49 15.59
CA ASP A 39 6.70 -8.70 14.15
C ASP A 39 5.31 -9.24 13.79
N ILE A 40 4.97 -9.15 12.51
CA ILE A 40 3.75 -9.70 11.91
C ILE A 40 4.04 -10.00 10.45
N SER A 41 3.39 -11.01 9.87
CA SER A 41 3.55 -11.24 8.44
C SER A 41 2.90 -10.13 7.62
N VAL A 42 3.46 -9.89 6.44
CA VAL A 42 2.91 -8.95 5.45
C VAL A 42 1.46 -9.30 5.13
N GLY A 43 1.18 -10.58 4.87
CA GLY A 43 -0.18 -11.07 4.64
C GLY A 43 -1.12 -10.78 5.80
N ALA A 44 -0.75 -11.18 7.02
CA ALA A 44 -1.59 -10.96 8.21
C ALA A 44 -1.88 -9.46 8.44
N PHE A 45 -0.87 -8.60 8.29
CA PHE A 45 -1.03 -7.16 8.45
C PHE A 45 -2.03 -6.56 7.44
N PHE A 46 -1.86 -6.86 6.15
CA PHE A 46 -2.73 -6.31 5.13
C PHE A 46 -4.14 -6.90 5.15
N ARG A 47 -4.34 -8.18 5.51
CA ARG A 47 -5.70 -8.72 5.77
C ARG A 47 -6.36 -8.01 6.94
N ALA A 48 -5.63 -7.83 8.04
CA ALA A 48 -6.16 -7.15 9.22
C ALA A 48 -6.62 -5.74 8.86
N ARG A 49 -5.85 -4.99 8.07
CA ARG A 49 -6.21 -3.64 7.65
C ARG A 49 -7.23 -3.59 6.54
N LEU A 50 -6.88 -4.07 5.36
CA LEU A 50 -7.62 -3.83 4.13
C LEU A 50 -8.58 -4.97 3.78
N GLY A 51 -8.35 -6.16 4.31
CA GLY A 51 -9.16 -7.36 4.06
C GLY A 51 -8.58 -8.25 2.95
N ASN A 52 -9.10 -9.48 2.87
CA ASN A 52 -8.58 -10.52 1.97
C ASN A 52 -8.67 -10.11 0.51
N GLU A 53 -9.79 -9.54 0.09
CA GLU A 53 -9.99 -9.19 -1.31
C GLU A 53 -8.96 -8.17 -1.82
N VAL A 54 -8.59 -7.18 -0.99
CA VAL A 54 -7.52 -6.23 -1.33
C VAL A 54 -6.15 -6.89 -1.29
N LEU A 55 -5.95 -7.83 -0.38
CA LEU A 55 -4.69 -8.57 -0.34
C LEU A 55 -4.50 -9.40 -1.62
N GLU A 56 -5.45 -10.28 -1.92
CA GLU A 56 -5.39 -11.28 -2.99
C GLU A 56 -5.44 -10.65 -4.39
N ASN A 57 -6.29 -9.64 -4.60
CA ASN A 57 -6.49 -9.07 -5.95
C ASN A 57 -5.55 -7.90 -6.26
N LEU A 58 -4.80 -7.41 -5.28
CA LEU A 58 -3.93 -6.24 -5.47
C LEU A 58 -2.55 -6.41 -4.86
N ILE A 59 -2.46 -6.69 -3.57
CA ILE A 59 -1.16 -6.67 -2.88
C ILE A 59 -0.33 -7.89 -3.26
N GLU A 60 -0.91 -9.09 -3.22
CA GLU A 60 -0.25 -10.33 -3.63
C GLU A 60 0.28 -10.28 -5.08
N PRO A 61 -0.51 -9.87 -6.09
CA PRO A 61 -0.01 -9.70 -7.45
C PRO A 61 1.18 -8.73 -7.56
N LEU A 62 1.14 -7.61 -6.83
CA LEU A 62 2.23 -6.63 -6.81
C LEU A 62 3.49 -7.17 -6.11
N MET A 63 3.32 -8.00 -5.08
CA MET A 63 4.41 -8.55 -4.28
C MET A 63 5.02 -9.79 -4.94
N GLY A 64 4.20 -10.68 -5.49
CA GLY A 64 4.60 -11.95 -6.08
C GLY A 64 5.61 -11.78 -7.22
N GLY A 65 5.47 -10.71 -8.01
CA GLY A 65 6.42 -10.37 -9.07
C GLY A 65 7.79 -9.88 -8.59
N ILE A 66 7.92 -9.42 -7.34
CA ILE A 66 9.17 -8.87 -6.78
C ILE A 66 9.85 -9.89 -5.87
N TYR A 67 9.08 -10.52 -4.98
CA TYR A 67 9.62 -11.34 -3.90
C TYR A 67 9.51 -12.84 -4.16
N GLY A 68 8.60 -13.30 -5.04
CA GLY A 68 8.42 -14.72 -5.35
C GLY A 68 8.08 -15.62 -4.15
N THR A 69 7.75 -15.03 -3.00
CA THR A 69 7.55 -15.72 -1.72
C THR A 69 6.11 -15.61 -1.25
N ASP A 70 5.72 -16.58 -0.43
CA ASP A 70 4.47 -16.57 0.32
C ASP A 70 4.46 -15.39 1.31
N ILE A 71 3.57 -14.42 1.06
CA ILE A 71 3.48 -13.18 1.85
C ILE A 71 3.06 -13.44 3.30
N ASP A 72 2.52 -14.62 3.62
CA ASP A 72 2.23 -15.01 5.01
C ASP A 72 3.45 -15.41 5.81
N LYS A 73 4.57 -15.66 5.14
CA LYS A 73 5.86 -15.96 5.76
C LYS A 73 6.80 -14.78 5.73
N LEU A 74 6.44 -13.72 5.02
CA LEU A 74 7.26 -12.53 4.86
C LEU A 74 7.11 -11.61 6.07
N SER A 75 8.21 -11.33 6.77
CA SER A 75 8.24 -10.39 7.90
C SER A 75 7.91 -8.96 7.44
N LEU A 76 6.91 -8.33 8.07
CA LEU A 76 6.57 -6.94 7.79
C LEU A 76 7.69 -6.01 8.24
N MET A 77 8.24 -6.22 9.43
CA MET A 77 9.26 -5.34 9.99
C MET A 77 10.59 -5.44 9.24
N SER A 78 10.91 -6.60 8.67
CA SER A 78 12.13 -6.78 7.88
C SER A 78 11.99 -6.22 6.46
N THR A 79 10.77 -6.19 5.90
CA THR A 79 10.57 -5.89 4.48
C THR A 79 9.97 -4.51 4.25
N PHE A 80 8.91 -4.18 4.99
CA PHE A 80 8.16 -2.94 4.83
C PHE A 80 7.80 -2.26 6.16
N PRO A 81 8.80 -1.97 7.03
CA PRO A 81 8.55 -1.38 8.35
C PRO A 81 7.80 -0.04 8.27
N ASN A 82 8.01 0.71 7.19
CA ASN A 82 7.33 1.98 6.93
C ASN A 82 5.79 1.87 7.00
N PHE A 83 5.17 0.78 6.54
CA PHE A 83 3.71 0.66 6.63
C PHE A 83 3.22 0.61 8.07
N LYS A 84 3.97 -0.08 8.94
CA LYS A 84 3.68 -0.16 10.36
C LYS A 84 3.83 1.21 11.02
N GLU A 85 4.92 1.91 10.74
CA GLU A 85 5.16 3.26 11.26
C GLU A 85 4.07 4.25 10.84
N LYS A 86 3.63 4.21 9.57
CA LYS A 86 2.55 5.08 9.08
C LYS A 86 1.22 4.72 9.71
N GLU A 87 0.93 3.43 9.83
CA GLU A 87 -0.26 2.95 10.51
C GLU A 87 -0.33 3.47 11.96
N GLU A 88 0.77 3.41 12.70
CA GLU A 88 0.85 3.88 14.09
C GLU A 88 0.73 5.40 14.19
N ALA A 89 1.46 6.13 13.34
CA ALA A 89 1.48 7.59 13.37
C ALA A 89 0.11 8.21 13.00
N PHE A 90 -0.68 7.55 12.16
CA PHE A 90 -1.95 8.08 11.66
C PHE A 90 -3.19 7.31 12.15
N GLY A 91 -3.00 6.25 12.94
CA GLY A 91 -4.02 5.26 13.35
C GLY A 91 -4.56 4.38 12.22
N SER A 92 -4.41 4.83 10.97
CA SER A 92 -4.92 4.21 9.75
C SER A 92 -3.83 4.17 8.69
N LEU A 93 -3.70 3.01 8.04
CA LEU A 93 -2.78 2.81 6.94
C LEU A 93 -3.14 3.72 5.76
N ILE A 94 -4.42 3.81 5.40
CA ILE A 94 -4.91 4.67 4.31
C ILE A 94 -4.58 6.14 4.58
N LYS A 95 -4.80 6.62 5.82
CA LYS A 95 -4.45 8.00 6.20
C LYS A 95 -2.95 8.24 6.09
N GLY A 96 -2.14 7.30 6.58
CA GLY A 96 -0.68 7.37 6.50
C GLY A 96 -0.15 7.46 5.07
N MET A 97 -0.64 6.58 4.19
CA MET A 97 -0.25 6.57 2.77
C MET A 97 -0.69 7.85 2.04
N LYS A 98 -1.88 8.39 2.34
CA LYS A 98 -2.35 9.66 1.78
C LYS A 98 -1.50 10.84 2.24
N GLY A 99 -1.14 10.86 3.53
CA GLY A 99 -0.26 11.89 4.09
C GLY A 99 1.12 11.91 3.41
N GLU A 100 1.70 10.74 3.20
CA GLU A 100 2.99 10.59 2.51
C GLU A 100 2.94 11.03 1.04
N LYS A 101 1.89 10.62 0.31
CA LYS A 101 1.68 11.09 -1.06
C LYS A 101 1.59 12.61 -1.13
N ASN A 102 0.83 13.23 -0.23
CA ASN A 102 0.70 14.69 -0.20
C ASN A 102 2.02 15.39 0.10
N LYS A 103 2.83 14.85 1.03
CA LYS A 103 4.18 15.36 1.32
C LYS A 103 5.07 15.28 0.08
N ARG A 104 5.10 14.13 -0.61
CA ARG A 104 5.88 13.95 -1.84
C ARG A 104 5.44 14.91 -2.95
N LEU A 105 4.14 15.15 -3.11
CA LEU A 105 3.62 16.10 -4.10
C LEU A 105 4.00 17.54 -3.77
N LYS A 106 3.89 17.97 -2.51
CA LYS A 106 4.34 19.30 -2.07
C LYS A 106 5.86 19.47 -2.27
N GLN A 107 6.64 18.45 -1.96
CA GLN A 107 8.09 18.48 -2.20
C GLN A 107 8.40 18.63 -3.69
N ARG A 108 7.73 17.88 -4.59
CA ARG A 108 7.89 18.05 -6.05
C ARG A 108 7.49 19.45 -6.54
N GLN A 109 6.49 20.08 -5.91
CA GLN A 109 6.07 21.45 -6.26
C GLN A 109 7.08 22.51 -5.79
N LEU A 110 7.77 22.28 -4.67
CA LEU A 110 8.80 23.18 -4.12
C LEU A 110 10.09 23.17 -4.93
N TYR A 111 10.34 22.13 -5.74
CA TYR A 111 11.50 22.00 -6.63
C TYR A 111 11.05 21.80 -8.10
N PRO A 112 10.63 22.87 -8.80
CA PRO A 112 10.25 22.81 -10.21
C PRO A 112 11.48 22.47 -11.08
N GLY A 113 11.66 21.19 -11.39
CA GLY A 113 12.82 20.69 -12.15
C GLY A 113 13.04 19.17 -12.05
N ALA A 114 12.32 18.47 -11.17
CA ALA A 114 12.37 17.00 -11.12
C ALA A 114 11.98 16.38 -12.48
N PRO A 115 12.70 15.35 -12.97
CA PRO A 115 12.39 14.70 -14.24
C PRO A 115 10.92 14.30 -14.30
N LYS A 116 10.24 14.71 -15.38
CA LYS A 116 8.90 14.20 -15.70
C LYS A 116 9.09 12.72 -16.03
N ASP A 117 8.47 11.86 -15.23
CA ASP A 117 8.41 10.43 -15.49
C ASP A 117 7.73 10.23 -16.86
N ASN A 118 8.50 9.78 -17.84
CA ASN A 118 8.11 9.75 -19.25
C ASN A 118 7.67 8.33 -19.65
N SER A 119 6.95 7.63 -18.76
CA SER A 119 6.47 6.26 -18.96
C SER A 119 5.41 6.09 -20.06
N ASN A 120 5.08 7.13 -20.83
CA ASN A 120 4.10 7.11 -21.91
C ASN A 120 4.68 6.94 -23.32
N ASN A 121 5.96 6.57 -23.47
CA ASN A 121 6.61 6.47 -24.79
C ASN A 121 6.94 5.03 -25.25
N LEU A 122 6.07 4.07 -24.95
CA LEU A 122 6.19 2.67 -25.41
C LEU A 122 5.04 2.22 -26.34
N SER A 123 4.28 3.14 -26.93
CA SER A 123 3.23 2.81 -27.91
C SER A 123 3.52 3.34 -29.32
N MET A 124 4.78 3.35 -29.74
CA MET A 124 5.16 3.47 -31.17
C MET A 124 6.48 2.74 -31.41
N VAL A 125 6.37 1.42 -31.55
CA VAL A 125 7.13 0.64 -32.54
C VAL A 125 6.16 -0.36 -33.15
#